data_AF-M2ZYV0-F1
#
_entry.id   AF-M2ZYV0-F1
#
_cell.length_a   1.000
_cell.length_b   1.000
_cell.length_c   1.000
_cell.angle_alpha   90.00
_cell.angle_beta   90.00
_cell.angle_gamma   90.00
#
_symmetry.space_group_name_H-M   'P 1'
#
loop_
_entity.id
_entity.type
_entity.pdbx_description
1 polymer ?
#
loop_
_entity_poly.entity_id
_entity_poly.type
_entity_poly.pdbx_seq_one_letter_code
_entity_poly.pdbx_strand_id
1 'polypeptide(L)'
;MTPRAVLIGPPGAGKSTIGRRLAQALDLPLLDTDAEIERTTGRTIPDIFGTDGEPAFRRIEEEVVADALARHDGIVSLGGGAILSERTRALLQDRTVIYLEISVAEGLRRTGTNTTRPLLAGADPAAKYRELMRRRRPLYRQAATIRVRTDGRSPGRVVQQVLAKLEAQSDLAATGAHPSAPSTTSTENRSNQP
;
A
#
# COMPACT_ATOMS: atom_id res chain seq x y z
N MET A 1 -1.84 16.58 -3.57
CA MET A 1 -2.23 15.49 -4.49
C MET A 1 -2.32 14.21 -3.66
N THR A 2 -3.09 13.21 -4.06
CA THR A 2 -3.19 11.95 -3.32
C THR A 2 -2.71 10.78 -4.19
N PRO A 3 -1.94 9.83 -3.65
CA PRO A 3 -1.50 8.66 -4.40
C PRO A 3 -2.71 7.87 -4.88
N ARG A 4 -2.64 7.40 -6.14
CA ARG A 4 -3.66 6.51 -6.70
C ARG A 4 -3.83 5.23 -5.89
N ALA A 5 -2.73 4.68 -5.36
CA ALA A 5 -2.77 3.56 -4.43
C ALA A 5 -1.49 3.46 -3.57
N VAL A 6 -1.67 2.91 -2.37
CA VAL A 6 -0.60 2.65 -1.41
C VAL A 6 -0.43 1.14 -1.21
N LEU A 7 0.77 0.62 -1.43
CA LEU A 7 1.10 -0.79 -1.22
C LEU A 7 1.65 -1.03 0.19
N ILE A 8 1.01 -1.94 0.91
CA ILE A 8 1.47 -2.42 2.22
C ILE A 8 1.65 -3.93 2.23
N GLY A 9 2.46 -4.41 3.16
CA GLY A 9 2.66 -5.83 3.40
C GLY A 9 4.04 -6.16 3.93
N PRO A 10 4.23 -7.40 4.41
CA PRO A 10 5.46 -7.82 5.04
C PRO A 10 6.63 -7.91 4.05
N PRO A 11 7.87 -8.05 4.55
CA PRO A 11 9.01 -8.52 3.76
C PRO A 11 8.66 -9.76 2.91
N GLY A 12 9.08 -9.78 1.65
CA GLY A 12 8.83 -10.91 0.73
C GLY A 12 7.47 -10.88 0.01
N ALA A 13 6.53 -10.01 0.42
CA ALA A 13 5.22 -9.89 -0.23
C ALA A 13 5.27 -9.42 -1.70
N GLY A 14 6.43 -8.93 -2.17
CA GLY A 14 6.62 -8.51 -3.55
C GLY A 14 6.28 -7.04 -3.83
N LYS A 15 6.15 -6.19 -2.81
CA LYS A 15 5.80 -4.76 -2.94
C LYS A 15 6.57 -4.04 -4.05
N SER A 16 7.90 -4.13 -4.08
CA SER A 16 8.71 -3.45 -5.10
C SER A 16 8.46 -4.00 -6.51
N THR A 17 8.29 -5.32 -6.67
CA THR A 17 7.99 -5.93 -7.98
C THR A 17 6.59 -5.61 -8.47
N ILE A 18 5.59 -5.72 -7.59
CA ILE A 18 4.19 -5.43 -7.90
C ILE A 18 4.00 -3.92 -8.12
N GLY A 19 4.62 -3.08 -7.29
CA GLY A 19 4.60 -1.63 -7.42
C GLY A 19 5.13 -1.16 -8.76
N ARG A 20 6.29 -1.64 -9.20
CA ARG A 20 6.83 -1.27 -10.53
C ARG A 20 5.91 -1.67 -11.67
N ARG A 21 5.40 -2.91 -11.65
CA ARG A 21 4.52 -3.40 -12.71
C ARG A 21 3.16 -2.70 -12.71
N LEU A 22 2.62 -2.38 -11.53
CA LEU A 22 1.36 -1.67 -11.38
C LEU A 22 1.50 -0.22 -11.86
N ALA A 23 2.58 0.46 -11.46
CA ALA A 23 2.91 1.81 -11.90
C ALA A 23 3.05 1.87 -13.43
N GLN A 24 3.78 0.93 -14.03
CA GLN A 24 3.89 0.80 -15.48
C GLN A 24 2.54 0.55 -16.18
N ALA A 25 1.71 -0.34 -15.64
CA ALA A 25 0.42 -0.66 -16.23
C ALA A 25 -0.58 0.51 -16.16
N LEU A 26 -0.42 1.42 -15.20
CA LEU A 26 -1.27 2.59 -15.00
C LEU A 26 -0.66 3.88 -15.57
N ASP A 27 0.55 3.83 -16.12
CA ASP A 27 1.34 4.99 -16.54
C ASP A 27 1.49 6.05 -15.42
N LEU A 28 1.83 5.59 -14.22
CA LEU A 28 1.99 6.42 -13.02
C LEU A 28 3.41 6.29 -12.43
N PRO A 29 3.90 7.32 -11.72
CA PRO A 29 5.16 7.20 -11.00
C PRO A 29 5.06 6.20 -9.83
N LEU A 30 6.20 5.69 -9.38
CA LEU A 30 6.33 4.84 -8.19
C LEU A 30 7.32 5.47 -7.22
N LEU A 31 6.91 5.60 -5.96
CA LEU A 31 7.78 5.96 -4.84
C LEU A 31 7.86 4.78 -3.86
N ASP A 32 9.08 4.33 -3.56
CA ASP A 32 9.35 3.36 -2.48
C ASP A 32 9.91 4.12 -1.28
N THR A 33 9.22 4.06 -0.13
CA THR A 33 9.62 4.87 1.04
C THR A 33 10.94 4.42 1.63
N ASP A 34 11.30 3.13 1.52
CA ASP A 34 12.60 2.66 2.00
C ASP A 34 13.73 3.31 1.16
N ALA A 35 13.56 3.38 -0.16
CA ALA A 35 14.51 4.05 -1.05
C ALA A 35 14.54 5.57 -0.85
N GLU A 36 13.38 6.18 -0.57
CA GLU A 36 13.28 7.62 -0.32
C GLU A 36 13.94 8.04 1.00
N ILE A 37 13.87 7.19 2.03
CA ILE A 37 14.63 7.38 3.29
C ILE A 37 16.12 7.40 2.98
N GLU A 38 16.65 6.41 2.25
CA GLU A 38 18.07 6.36 1.92
C GLU A 38 18.50 7.56 1.07
N ARG A 39 17.67 7.96 0.10
CA ARG A 39 17.92 9.13 -0.75
C ARG A 39 17.96 10.43 0.04
N THR A 40 17.02 10.63 0.98
CA THR A 40 16.88 11.88 1.73
C THR A 40 17.94 11.99 2.84
N THR A 41 18.29 10.85 3.47
CA THR A 41 19.27 10.83 4.55
C THR A 41 20.72 10.68 4.06
N GLY A 42 20.92 10.22 2.82
CA GLY A 42 22.24 9.88 2.27
C GLY A 42 22.89 8.66 2.93
N ARG A 43 22.12 7.87 3.71
CA ARG A 43 22.60 6.73 4.51
C ARG A 43 21.74 5.51 4.24
N THR A 44 22.34 4.32 4.31
CA THR A 44 21.57 3.08 4.14
C THR A 44 20.70 2.81 5.37
N ILE A 45 19.59 2.09 5.22
CA ILE A 45 18.74 1.72 6.36
C ILE A 45 19.55 0.97 7.44
N PRO A 46 20.40 -0.04 7.12
CA PRO A 46 21.27 -0.67 8.10
C PRO A 46 22.15 0.32 8.89
N ASP A 47 22.71 1.33 8.23
CA ASP A 47 23.57 2.33 8.89
C ASP A 47 22.77 3.20 9.86
N ILE A 48 21.56 3.62 9.48
CA ILE A 48 20.66 4.39 10.36
C ILE A 48 20.30 3.56 11.59
N PHE A 49 19.95 2.28 11.41
CA PHE A 49 19.67 1.38 12.53
C PHE A 49 20.89 1.16 13.43
N GLY A 50 22.09 1.02 12.85
CA GLY A 50 23.33 0.78 13.59
C GLY A 50 23.83 2.01 14.36
N THR A 51 23.65 3.20 13.79
CA THR A 51 24.18 4.47 14.34
C THR A 51 23.17 5.16 15.24
N ASP A 52 21.93 5.31 14.78
CA ASP A 52 20.91 6.14 15.41
C ASP A 52 19.86 5.30 16.16
N GLY A 53 19.83 3.98 15.90
CA GLY A 53 18.88 3.05 16.49
C GLY A 53 17.51 3.04 15.82
N GLU A 54 16.71 2.04 16.18
CA GLU A 54 15.34 1.88 15.64
C GLU A 54 14.41 3.08 15.92
N PRO A 55 14.40 3.71 17.11
CA PRO A 55 13.51 4.85 17.35
C PRO A 55 13.76 6.05 16.42
N ALA A 56 15.02 6.30 16.07
CA ALA A 56 15.37 7.37 15.13
C ALA A 56 14.92 7.01 13.71
N PHE A 57 15.18 5.77 13.27
CA PHE A 57 14.69 5.28 11.98
C PHE A 57 13.16 5.41 11.87
N ARG A 58 12.41 5.05 12.92
CA ARG A 58 10.94 5.13 12.91
C ARG A 58 10.43 6.55 12.76
N ARG A 59 11.10 7.53 13.40
CA ARG A 59 10.75 8.95 13.23
C ARG A 59 10.95 9.41 11.78
N ILE A 60 12.09 9.06 11.18
CA ILE A 60 12.40 9.37 9.78
C ILE A 60 11.40 8.67 8.84
N GLU A 61 11.08 7.40 9.10
CA GLU A 61 10.09 6.63 8.34
C GLU A 61 8.72 7.32 8.38
N GLU A 62 8.25 7.77 9.55
CA GLU A 62 6.99 8.50 9.67
C GLU A 62 6.95 9.81 8.87
N GLU A 63 8.03 10.58 8.89
CA GLU A 63 8.15 11.84 8.16
C GLU A 63 8.12 11.60 6.64
N VAL A 64 8.93 10.66 6.14
CA VAL A 64 8.98 10.32 4.72
C VAL A 64 7.65 9.75 4.23
N VAL A 65 7.00 8.91 5.04
CA VAL A 65 5.68 8.36 4.70
C VAL A 65 4.64 9.47 4.62
N ALA A 66 4.59 10.37 5.61
CA ALA A 66 3.61 11.47 5.61
C ALA A 66 3.79 12.36 4.38
N ASP A 67 5.03 12.65 4.05
CA ASP A 67 5.41 13.47 2.92
C ASP A 67 5.08 12.81 1.56
N ALA A 68 5.44 11.54 1.37
CA ALA A 68 5.07 10.76 0.19
C ALA A 68 3.56 10.69 -0.02
N LEU A 69 2.80 10.51 1.07
CA LEU A 69 1.33 10.48 1.02
C LEU A 69 0.72 11.86 0.71
N ALA A 70 1.39 12.97 1.01
CA ALA A 70 0.89 14.31 0.75
C ALA A 70 1.21 14.83 -0.67
N ARG A 71 2.34 14.39 -1.24
CA ARG A 71 2.91 15.00 -2.45
C ARG A 71 2.90 14.11 -3.68
N HIS A 72 2.78 12.79 -3.53
CA HIS A 72 2.82 11.86 -4.65
C HIS A 72 1.42 11.54 -5.18
N ASP A 73 1.25 11.46 -6.50
CA ASP A 73 -0.01 11.15 -7.19
C ASP A 73 -0.06 9.73 -7.80
N GLY A 74 1.08 9.08 -7.96
CA GLY A 74 1.19 7.69 -8.43
C GLY A 74 1.03 6.60 -7.36
N ILE A 75 1.85 5.56 -7.47
CA ILE A 75 1.88 4.42 -6.53
C ILE A 75 2.91 4.67 -5.44
N VAL A 76 2.53 4.47 -4.18
CA VAL A 76 3.46 4.56 -3.03
C VAL A 76 3.62 3.17 -2.41
N SER A 77 4.85 2.67 -2.30
CA SER A 77 5.19 1.42 -1.62
C SER A 77 5.78 1.72 -0.25
N LEU A 78 5.07 1.33 0.81
CA LEU A 78 5.55 1.56 2.18
C LEU A 78 6.52 0.47 2.63
N GLY A 79 7.48 0.89 3.44
CA GLY A 79 8.36 0.01 4.22
C GLY A 79 7.54 -0.99 5.03
N GLY A 80 8.10 -2.20 5.22
CA GLY A 80 7.39 -3.25 5.95
C GLY A 80 7.10 -2.88 7.42
N GLY A 81 7.84 -1.94 7.99
CA GLY A 81 7.70 -1.48 9.38
C GLY A 81 6.69 -0.36 9.57
N ALA A 82 6.48 0.48 8.55
CA ALA A 82 5.64 1.68 8.60
C ALA A 82 4.25 1.46 9.22
N ILE A 83 3.63 0.29 9.02
CA ILE A 83 2.30 0.00 9.60
C ILE A 83 2.26 0.00 11.13
N LEU A 84 3.42 -0.15 11.79
CA LEU A 84 3.51 -0.13 13.25
C LEU A 84 3.21 1.25 13.84
N SER A 85 3.46 2.32 13.08
CA SER A 85 3.13 3.68 13.50
C SER A 85 1.62 3.93 13.45
N GLU A 86 1.07 4.41 14.56
CA GLU A 86 -0.32 4.89 14.62
C GLU A 86 -0.54 6.07 13.69
N ARG A 87 0.43 7.00 13.62
CA ARG A 87 0.38 8.16 12.74
C ARG A 87 0.34 7.74 11.27
N THR A 88 1.15 6.76 10.87
CA THR A 88 1.07 6.20 9.52
C THR A 88 -0.31 5.59 9.27
N ARG A 89 -0.85 4.79 10.20
CA ARG A 89 -2.18 4.18 10.02
C ARG A 89 -3.30 5.22 9.89
N ALA A 90 -3.26 6.30 10.65
CA ALA A 90 -4.23 7.39 10.54
C ALA A 90 -4.21 8.03 9.15
N LEU A 91 -3.03 8.26 8.57
CA LEU A 91 -2.87 8.82 7.22
C LEU A 91 -3.39 7.90 6.10
N LEU A 92 -3.60 6.61 6.38
CA LEU A 92 -4.06 5.62 5.42
C LEU A 92 -5.59 5.44 5.37
N GLN A 93 -6.35 5.95 6.35
CA GLN A 93 -7.78 5.61 6.52
C GLN A 93 -8.64 5.96 5.29
N ASP A 94 -8.40 7.10 4.66
CA ASP A 94 -9.20 7.57 3.51
C ASP A 94 -8.52 7.32 2.16
N ARG A 95 -7.58 6.36 2.11
CA ARG A 95 -6.77 6.09 0.92
C ARG A 95 -7.04 4.70 0.36
N THR A 96 -6.75 4.54 -0.91
CA THR A 96 -6.74 3.21 -1.53
C THR A 96 -5.48 2.46 -1.07
N VAL A 97 -5.66 1.49 -0.17
CA VAL A 97 -4.56 0.74 0.44
C VAL A 97 -4.64 -0.73 0.02
N ILE A 98 -3.63 -1.17 -0.72
CA ILE A 98 -3.52 -2.54 -1.22
C ILE A 98 -2.57 -3.30 -0.30
N TYR A 99 -3.12 -4.27 0.43
CA TYR A 99 -2.34 -5.23 1.18
C TYR A 99 -2.01 -6.46 0.33
N LEU A 100 -0.72 -6.63 0.06
CA LEU A 100 -0.15 -7.83 -0.54
C LEU A 100 0.03 -8.91 0.54
N GLU A 101 -0.93 -9.84 0.57
CA GLU A 101 -0.94 -10.96 1.49
C GLU A 101 0.03 -12.05 1.05
N ILE A 102 0.76 -12.58 2.03
CA ILE A 102 1.69 -13.69 1.85
C ILE A 102 1.64 -14.58 3.09
N SER A 103 1.74 -15.90 2.88
CA SER A 103 1.90 -16.85 3.97
C SER A 103 3.26 -16.71 4.64
N VAL A 104 3.37 -17.22 5.87
CA VAL A 104 4.67 -17.27 6.57
C VAL A 104 5.66 -18.13 5.80
N ALA A 105 5.22 -19.28 5.29
CA ALA A 105 6.06 -20.21 4.55
C ALA A 105 6.63 -19.56 3.28
N GLU A 106 5.78 -18.92 2.47
CA GLU A 106 6.22 -18.23 1.25
C GLU A 106 7.07 -17.00 1.56
N GLY A 107 6.73 -16.26 2.61
CA GLY A 107 7.50 -15.13 3.10
C GLY A 107 8.92 -15.52 3.48
N LEU A 108 9.08 -16.61 4.22
CA LEU A 108 10.39 -17.18 4.57
C LEU A 108 11.15 -17.66 3.35
N ARG A 109 10.50 -18.37 2.43
CA ARG A 109 11.12 -18.83 1.19
C ARG A 109 11.71 -17.68 0.36
N ARG A 110 11.01 -16.54 0.29
CA ARG A 110 11.43 -15.35 -0.48
C ARG A 110 12.41 -14.44 0.26
N THR A 111 12.46 -14.50 1.59
CA THR A 111 13.34 -13.64 2.40
C THR A 111 14.61 -14.35 2.85
N GLY A 112 14.61 -15.68 2.96
CA GLY A 112 15.77 -16.49 3.34
C GLY A 112 16.93 -16.43 2.35
N THR A 113 16.71 -15.94 1.13
CA THR A 113 17.75 -15.72 0.11
C THR A 113 18.37 -14.32 0.12
N ASN A 114 17.89 -13.38 0.95
CA ASN A 114 18.35 -11.99 0.97
C ASN A 114 18.94 -11.60 2.34
N THR A 115 20.25 -11.38 2.38
CA THR A 115 21.04 -11.04 3.59
C THR A 115 20.93 -9.57 4.04
N THR A 116 20.29 -8.69 3.26
CA THR A 116 20.26 -7.23 3.50
C THR A 116 19.20 -6.75 4.50
N ARG A 117 18.64 -7.62 5.36
CA ARG A 117 17.52 -7.28 6.25
C ARG A 117 17.92 -7.38 7.74
N PRO A 118 18.29 -6.25 8.39
CA PRO A 118 18.72 -6.24 9.79
C PRO A 118 17.71 -6.89 10.75
N LEU A 119 16.41 -6.70 10.52
CA LEU A 119 15.33 -7.24 11.36
C LEU A 119 15.16 -8.77 11.31
N LEU A 120 15.77 -9.44 10.32
CA LEU A 120 15.73 -10.91 10.18
C LEU A 120 17.10 -11.56 10.45
N ALA A 121 18.13 -10.78 10.78
CA ALA A 121 19.45 -11.30 11.12
C ALA A 121 19.46 -11.97 12.51
N GLY A 122 20.11 -13.13 12.68
CA GLY A 122 20.26 -13.84 13.96
C GLY A 122 19.90 -15.33 13.92
N ALA A 123 19.88 -15.98 15.10
CA ALA A 123 19.88 -17.44 15.24
C ALA A 123 18.63 -18.19 14.74
N ASP A 124 17.44 -17.56 14.73
CA ASP A 124 16.22 -18.16 14.16
C ASP A 124 15.41 -17.13 13.33
N PRO A 125 15.77 -16.94 12.05
CA PRO A 125 15.03 -16.06 11.12
C PRO A 125 13.57 -16.49 10.95
N ALA A 126 13.27 -17.79 11.07
CA ALA A 126 11.92 -18.31 10.94
C ALA A 126 11.02 -17.88 12.11
N ALA A 127 11.53 -17.95 13.35
CA ALA A 127 10.82 -17.44 14.52
C ALA A 127 10.62 -15.93 14.47
N LYS A 128 11.65 -15.17 14.07
CA LYS A 128 11.55 -13.70 13.92
C LYS A 128 10.50 -13.31 12.88
N TYR A 129 10.45 -13.98 11.73
CA TYR A 129 9.43 -13.72 10.72
C TYR A 129 8.02 -14.10 11.21
N ARG A 130 7.87 -15.24 11.90
CA ARG A 130 6.60 -15.66 12.52
C ARG A 130 6.09 -14.59 13.50
N GLU A 131 6.97 -14.08 14.36
CA GLU A 131 6.63 -13.02 15.32
C GLU A 131 6.28 -11.70 14.65
N LEU A 132 7.07 -11.29 13.65
CA LEU A 132 6.78 -10.11 12.82
C LEU A 132 5.38 -10.20 12.22
N MET A 133 5.04 -11.34 11.64
CA MET A 133 3.74 -11.56 11.03
C MET A 133 2.61 -11.61 12.07
N ARG A 134 2.84 -12.16 13.26
CA ARG A 134 1.86 -12.16 14.36
C ARG A 134 1.46 -10.74 14.74
N ARG A 135 2.45 -9.84 14.87
CA ARG A 135 2.22 -8.43 15.25
C ARG A 135 1.65 -7.59 14.10
N ARG A 136 2.19 -7.74 12.88
CA ARG A 136 1.88 -6.81 11.78
C ARG A 136 0.64 -7.18 10.96
N ARG A 137 0.30 -8.47 10.87
CA ARG A 137 -0.83 -8.93 10.02
C ARG A 137 -2.19 -8.33 10.42
N PRO A 138 -2.57 -8.22 11.71
CA PRO A 138 -3.80 -7.55 12.09
C PRO A 138 -3.83 -6.08 11.62
N LEU A 139 -2.71 -5.38 11.78
CA LEU A 139 -2.57 -3.98 11.38
C LEU A 139 -2.67 -3.80 9.86
N TYR A 140 -2.00 -4.66 9.07
CA TYR A 140 -2.14 -4.63 7.61
C TYR A 140 -3.58 -4.87 7.18
N ARG A 141 -4.28 -5.83 7.81
CA ARG A 141 -5.67 -6.12 7.48
C ARG A 141 -6.62 -4.98 7.83
N GLN A 142 -6.37 -4.31 8.95
CA GLN A 142 -7.17 -3.17 9.39
C GLN A 142 -7.01 -1.96 8.45
N ALA A 143 -5.80 -1.71 7.97
CA ALA A 143 -5.53 -0.55 7.10
C ALA A 143 -5.88 -0.80 5.62
N ALA A 144 -6.11 -2.04 5.20
CA ALA A 144 -6.30 -2.39 3.80
C ALA A 144 -7.72 -2.14 3.30
N THR A 145 -7.86 -1.45 2.17
CA THR A 145 -9.12 -1.41 1.41
C THR A 145 -9.18 -2.52 0.36
N ILE A 146 -8.03 -2.93 -0.18
CA ILE A 146 -7.88 -4.04 -1.12
C ILE A 146 -6.91 -5.06 -0.53
N ARG A 147 -7.26 -6.35 -0.64
CA ARG A 147 -6.39 -7.46 -0.21
C ARG A 147 -6.16 -8.42 -1.37
N VAL A 148 -4.90 -8.74 -1.63
CA VAL A 148 -4.49 -9.64 -2.72
C VAL A 148 -3.44 -10.64 -2.23
N ARG A 149 -3.74 -11.94 -2.34
CA ARG A 149 -2.78 -13.00 -2.03
C ARG A 149 -1.74 -13.14 -3.13
N THR A 150 -0.49 -13.31 -2.73
CA THR A 150 0.69 -13.40 -3.61
C THR A 150 1.34 -14.79 -3.63
N ASP A 151 0.88 -15.69 -2.77
CA ASP A 151 1.33 -17.08 -2.69
C ASP A 151 1.09 -17.84 -4.00
N GLY A 152 2.11 -18.54 -4.50
CA GLY A 152 2.02 -19.39 -5.70
C GLY A 152 1.61 -18.66 -6.98
N ARG A 153 1.65 -17.32 -7.00
CA ARG A 153 1.17 -16.49 -8.12
C ARG A 153 2.31 -15.74 -8.78
N SER A 154 2.27 -15.65 -10.11
CA SER A 154 3.20 -14.81 -10.85
C SER A 154 2.90 -13.32 -10.57
N PRO A 155 3.93 -12.44 -10.63
CA PRO A 155 3.71 -11.01 -10.46
C PRO A 155 2.66 -10.42 -11.42
N GLY A 156 2.60 -10.92 -12.66
CA GLY A 156 1.60 -10.48 -13.65
C GLY A 156 0.16 -10.77 -13.20
N ARG A 157 -0.12 -11.97 -12.68
CA ARG A 157 -1.46 -12.31 -12.17
C ARG A 157 -1.86 -11.48 -10.96
N VAL A 158 -0.90 -11.17 -10.07
CA VAL A 158 -1.16 -10.31 -8.91
C VAL A 158 -1.50 -8.89 -9.38
N VAL A 159 -0.76 -8.34 -10.34
CA VAL A 159 -1.03 -7.01 -10.91
C VAL A 159 -2.40 -6.95 -11.57
N GLN A 160 -2.75 -7.92 -12.41
CA GLN A 160 -4.08 -8.00 -13.04
C GLN A 160 -5.20 -8.03 -11.99
N GLN A 161 -5.03 -8.81 -10.92
CA GLN A 161 -6.02 -8.85 -9.85
C GLN A 161 -6.13 -7.53 -9.08
N VAL A 162 -5.02 -6.81 -8.91
CA VAL A 162 -5.02 -5.48 -8.29
C VAL A 162 -5.76 -4.48 -9.19
N LEU A 163 -5.45 -4.45 -10.49
CA LEU A 163 -6.08 -3.56 -11.47
C LEU A 163 -7.61 -3.75 -11.50
N ALA A 164 -8.06 -5.00 -11.64
CA ALA A 164 -9.49 -5.31 -11.64
C ALA A 164 -10.22 -4.86 -10.36
N LYS A 165 -9.53 -4.89 -9.20
CA LYS A 165 -10.10 -4.40 -7.94
C LYS A 165 -10.10 -2.88 -7.83
N LEU A 166 -9.10 -2.22 -8.40
CA LEU A 166 -9.03 -0.75 -8.48
C LEU A 166 -10.13 -0.19 -9.37
N GLU A 167 -10.38 -0.82 -10.53
CA GLU A 167 -11.48 -0.48 -11.44
C GLU A 167 -12.83 -0.62 -10.75
N ALA A 168 -13.09 -1.78 -10.12
CA ALA A 168 -14.35 -2.00 -9.41
C ALA A 168 -14.61 -0.98 -8.28
N GLN A 169 -13.56 -0.52 -7.58
CA GLN A 169 -13.70 0.54 -6.56
C GLN A 169 -14.01 1.90 -7.18
N SER A 170 -13.41 2.22 -8.32
CA SER A 170 -13.70 3.44 -9.06
C SER A 170 -15.15 3.46 -9.57
N ASP A 171 -15.66 2.33 -10.06
CA ASP A 171 -17.04 2.21 -10.55
C ASP A 171 -18.07 2.35 -9.41
N LEU A 172 -17.79 1.75 -8.25
CA LEU A 172 -18.61 1.89 -7.04
C LEU A 172 -18.66 3.34 -6.55
N ALA A 173 -17.52 4.04 -6.57
CA ALA A 173 -17.45 5.46 -6.20
C ALA A 173 -18.22 6.35 -7.19
N ALA A 174 -18.17 6.04 -8.49
CA ALA A 174 -18.90 6.78 -9.52
C ALA A 174 -20.42 6.55 -9.44
N THR A 175 -20.86 5.32 -9.14
CA THR A 175 -22.29 4.97 -9.08
C THR A 175 -22.97 5.49 -7.80
N GLY A 176 -22.23 5.61 -6.69
CA GLY A 176 -22.73 6.19 -5.44
C GLY A 176 -22.92 7.71 -5.45
N ALA A 177 -22.44 8.41 -6.50
CA ALA A 177 -22.50 9.86 -6.63
C ALA A 177 -23.68 10.38 -7.49
N HIS A 178 -24.63 9.52 -7.89
CA HIS A 178 -25.83 9.92 -8.62
C HIS A 178 -27.10 9.73 -7.77
N PRO A 179 -27.69 10.79 -7.18
CA PRO A 179 -29.12 10.81 -6.95
C PRO A 179 -29.80 11.11 -8.29
N SER A 180 -30.06 10.09 -9.09
CA SER A 180 -30.97 10.21 -10.23
C SER A 180 -32.40 10.38 -9.68
N ALA A 181 -32.83 11.63 -9.54
CA ALA A 181 -34.24 11.95 -9.38
C ALA A 181 -34.98 11.59 -10.69
N PRO A 182 -36.13 10.91 -10.63
CA PRO A 182 -36.90 10.63 -11.83
C PRO A 182 -37.47 11.92 -12.40
N SER A 183 -37.20 12.15 -13.69
CA SER A 183 -37.81 13.18 -14.53
C SER A 183 -39.31 12.96 -14.64
N THR A 184 -40.11 13.79 -13.96
CA THR A 184 -41.53 13.96 -14.29
C THR A 184 -41.65 14.93 -15.45
N THR A 185 -41.65 14.38 -16.65
CA THR A 185 -42.21 15.02 -17.84
C THR A 185 -43.73 14.98 -17.71
N SER A 186 -44.36 16.09 -17.33
CA SER A 186 -45.79 16.30 -17.52
C SER A 186 -45.99 17.43 -18.51
N THR A 187 -46.23 17.00 -19.74
CA THR A 187 -46.64 17.75 -20.91
C THR A 187 -48.04 18.35 -20.71
N GLU A 188 -48.19 19.58 -21.21
CA GLU A 188 -49.43 20.26 -21.66
C GLU A 188 -50.63 20.41 -20.71
N ASN A 189 -51.01 21.67 -20.45
CA ASN A 189 -52.19 22.19 -21.16
C ASN A 189 -52.17 23.73 -21.21
N ARG A 190 -51.84 24.28 -22.38
CA ARG A 190 -52.28 25.63 -22.77
C ARG A 190 -53.64 25.46 -23.44
N SER A 191 -54.67 26.09 -22.90
CA SER A 191 -55.79 26.56 -23.73
C SER A 191 -56.43 27.76 -23.05
N ASN A 192 -56.45 28.84 -23.82
CA ASN A 192 -56.85 30.18 -23.50
C ASN A 192 -58.29 30.39 -24.00
N GLN A 193 -59.14 30.95 -23.13
CA GLN A 193 -60.25 31.87 -23.45
C GLN A 193 -61.51 31.34 -24.16
N PRO A 194 -62.65 32.08 -24.15
CA PRO A 194 -62.83 33.54 -23.89
C PRO A 194 -63.35 33.92 -22.50
#